data_AF-A0A3Q1FI03-F1
#
_entry.id   AF-A0A3Q1FI03-F1
#
_cell.length_a   1.000
_cell.length_b   1.000
_cell.length_c   1.000
_cell.angle_alpha   90.00
_cell.angle_beta   90.00
_cell.angle_gamma   90.00
#
_symmetry.space_group_name_H-M   'P 1'
#
loop_
_entity.id
_entity.type
_entity.pdbx_description
1 polymer ?
#
loop_
_entity_poly.entity_id
_entity_poly.type
_entity_poly.pdbx_seq_one_letter_code
_entity_poly.pdbx_strand_id
1 'polypeptide(L)' 'MMRKDVNKPKGKTSAYAFFVQTCREEHRKKNPEQSVNFAEFSKKCSERWKVRQVD' A
#
# COMPACT_ATOMS: atom_id res chain seq x y z
N MET A 1 -18.06 12.40 -1.03
CA MET A 1 -16.95 11.73 -0.32
C MET A 1 -17.25 11.83 1.17
N MET A 2 -17.44 10.70 1.87
CA MET A 2 -17.71 10.71 3.32
C MET A 2 -16.47 11.25 4.05
N ARG A 3 -16.61 12.39 4.74
CA ARG A 3 -15.53 12.91 5.59
C ARG A 3 -15.38 11.96 6.76
N LYS A 4 -14.23 11.31 6.87
CA LYS A 4 -13.95 10.40 7.98
C LYS A 4 -13.80 11.23 9.25
N ASP A 5 -14.58 10.90 10.29
CA ASP A 5 -14.48 11.56 11.60
C ASP A 5 -13.04 11.50 12.11
N VAL A 6 -12.42 12.66 12.25
CA VAL A 6 -11.00 12.80 12.67
C VAL A 6 -10.79 12.26 14.08
N ASN A 7 -11.83 12.33 14.92
CA ASN A 7 -11.79 11.85 16.31
C ASN A 7 -11.92 10.32 16.44
N LYS A 8 -12.30 9.60 15.37
CA LYS A 8 -12.41 8.14 15.43
C LYS A 8 -11.02 7.51 15.32
N PRO A 9 -10.62 6.62 16.25
CA PRO A 9 -9.34 5.95 16.16
C PRO A 9 -9.21 5.17 14.84
N LYS A 10 -8.01 5.19 14.26
CA LYS A 10 -7.72 4.41 13.06
C LYS A 10 -7.89 2.92 13.39
N GLY A 11 -8.56 2.19 12.49
CA GLY A 11 -8.71 0.75 12.63
C GLY A 11 -7.36 0.02 12.60
N LYS A 12 -7.36 -1.26 12.99
CA LYS A 12 -6.16 -2.10 12.98
C LYS A 12 -5.59 -2.18 11.56
N THR A 13 -4.28 -1.95 11.42
CA THR A 13 -3.55 -2.08 10.16
C THR A 13 -3.22 -3.55 9.92
N SER A 14 -3.61 -4.10 8.76
CA SER A 14 -3.30 -5.49 8.40
C SER A 14 -1.84 -5.65 7.95
N ALA A 15 -1.31 -6.88 7.99
CA ALA A 15 0.02 -7.19 7.46
C ALA A 15 0.17 -6.77 5.98
N TYR A 16 -0.87 -6.97 5.17
CA TYR A 16 -0.90 -6.51 3.79
C TYR A 16 -0.81 -4.98 3.67
N ALA A 17 -1.47 -4.23 4.55
CA ALA A 17 -1.39 -2.77 4.54
C ALA A 17 0.03 -2.27 4.88
N PHE A 18 0.72 -2.92 5.82
CA PHE A 18 2.14 -2.65 6.07
C PHE A 18 3.00 -2.98 4.85
N PHE A 19 2.77 -4.11 4.20
CA PHE A 19 3.49 -4.51 2.99
C PHE A 19 3.34 -3.51 1.83
N VAL A 20 2.13 -3.04 1.56
CA VAL A 20 1.86 -2.03 0.53
C VAL A 20 2.57 -0.71 0.88
N GLN A 21 2.60 -0.35 2.16
CA GLN A 21 3.33 0.84 2.62
C GLN A 21 4.83 0.70 2.37
N THR A 22 5.45 -0.42 2.72
CA THR A 22 6.86 -0.68 2.46
C THR A 22 7.17 -0.64 0.96
N CYS A 23 6.36 -1.31 0.13
CA CYS A 23 6.52 -1.25 -1.34
C CYS A 23 6.48 0.19 -1.86
N ARG A 24 5.60 1.04 -1.29
CA ARG A 24 5.44 2.43 -1.73
C ARG A 24 6.65 3.27 -1.33
N GLU A 25 7.21 3.05 -0.16
CA GLU A 25 8.42 3.73 0.30
C GLU A 25 9.64 3.34 -0.53
N GLU A 26 9.81 2.05 -0.82
CA GLU A 26 10.87 1.57 -1.72
C GLU A 26 10.75 2.20 -3.10
N HIS A 27 9.54 2.25 -3.65
CA HIS A 27 9.31 2.86 -4.96
C HIS A 27 9.62 4.36 -4.95
N ARG A 28 9.18 5.10 -3.93
CA ARG A 28 9.47 6.54 -3.78
C ARG A 28 10.96 6.82 -3.62
N LYS A 29 11.69 5.97 -2.89
CA LYS A 29 13.15 6.12 -2.73
C LYS A 29 13.90 5.91 -4.05
N LYS A 30 13.45 4.97 -4.88
CA LYS A 30 14.07 4.67 -6.19
C LYS A 30 13.64 5.64 -7.28
N ASN A 31 12.39 6.09 -7.25
CA ASN A 31 11.78 6.95 -8.28
C ASN A 31 11.08 8.14 -7.62
N PRO A 32 11.84 9.12 -7.07
CA PRO A 32 11.27 10.23 -6.33
C PRO A 32 10.38 11.17 -7.16
N GLU A 33 10.64 11.31 -8.47
CA GLU A 33 9.82 12.14 -9.38
C GLU A 33 8.62 11.40 -9.97
N GLN A 34 8.56 10.07 -9.84
CA GLN A 34 7.53 9.28 -10.50
C GLN A 34 6.30 9.16 -9.60
N SER A 35 5.20 9.81 -10.02
CA SER A 35 3.91 9.60 -9.36
C SER A 35 3.38 8.21 -9.71
N VAL A 36 2.98 7.43 -8.70
CA VAL A 36 2.37 6.12 -8.92
C VAL A 36 0.85 6.22 -8.97
N ASN A 37 0.24 5.63 -9.99
CA ASN A 37 -1.20 5.39 -9.99
C ASN A 37 -1.54 4.30 -8.95
N PHE A 38 -2.40 4.64 -7.99
CA PHE A 38 -2.75 3.73 -6.90
C PHE A 38 -3.39 2.42 -7.37
N ALA A 39 -4.20 2.44 -8.44
CA ALA A 39 -4.86 1.25 -8.94
C ALA A 39 -3.85 0.25 -9.53
N GLU A 40 -2.90 0.74 -10.32
CA GLU A 40 -1.84 -0.08 -10.91
C GLU A 40 -0.87 -0.58 -9.83
N PHE A 41 -0.50 0.30 -8.90
CA PHE A 41 0.39 -0.04 -7.80
C PHE A 41 -0.21 -1.12 -6.88
N SER A 42 -1.51 -1.01 -6.57
CA SER A 42 -2.22 -2.00 -5.76
C SER A 42 -2.28 -3.37 -6.45
N LYS A 43 -2.49 -3.42 -7.78
CA LYS A 43 -2.43 -4.68 -8.55
C LYS A 43 -1.05 -5.34 -8.46
N LYS A 44 0.02 -4.59 -8.73
CA LYS A 44 1.42 -5.10 -8.63
C LYS A 44 1.75 -5.60 -7.23
N CYS A 45 1.33 -4.87 -6.19
CA CYS A 45 1.51 -5.31 -4.80
C CYS A 45 0.74 -6.61 -4.51
N SER A 46 -0.50 -6.72 -5.00
CA SER A 46 -1.34 -7.90 -4.80
C SER A 46 -0.71 -9.15 -5.42
N GLU A 47 -0.18 -9.05 -6.63
CA GLU A 47 0.51 -10.14 -7.33
C GLU A 47 1.79 -10.57 -6.58
N ARG A 48 2.64 -9.61 -6.20
CA ARG A 48 3.86 -9.87 -5.43
C ARG A 48 3.58 -10.48 -4.06
N TRP A 49 2.48 -10.07 -3.42
CA TRP A 49 2.06 -10.60 -2.12
C TRP A 49 1.63 -12.07 -2.23
N LYS A 50 0.83 -12.42 -3.25
CA LYS A 50 0.38 -13.80 -3.47
C LYS A 50 1.56 -14.76 -3.63
N VAL A 51 2.56 -14.41 -4.45
CA VAL A 51 3.76 -15.24 -4.65
C VAL A 51 4.52 -15.47 -3.34
N ARG A 52 4.52 -14.48 -2.44
CA ARG A 52 5.18 -14.57 -1.13
C ARG A 52 4.41 -15.44 -0.12
N GLN A 53 3.16 -15.81 -0.41
CA GLN A 53 2.35 -16.71 0.42
C GLN A 53 2.32 -18.17 -0.10
N VAL A 54 3.05 -18.50 -1.18
CA VAL A 54 3.12 -19.88 -1.72
C VAL A 54 4.28 -20.68 -1.10
N ASP A 55 4.49 -20.54 0.21
CA ASP A 55 5.35 -21.45 0.99
C ASP A 55 4.52 -22.06 2.12
#